data_AF-A0A3D4D204-F1
#
_entry.id   AF-A0A3D4D204-F1
#
_cell.length_a   1.000
_cell.length_b   1.000
_cell.length_c   1.000
_cell.angle_alpha   90.00
_cell.angle_beta   90.00
_cell.angle_gamma   90.00
#
_symmetry.space_group_name_H-M   'P 1'
#
loop_
_entity.id
_entity.type
_entity.pdbx_description
1 polymer ?
#
loop_
_entity_poly.entity_id
_entity_poly.type
_entity_poly.pdbx_seq_one_letter_code
_entity_poly.pdbx_strand_id
1 'polypeptide(L)'
;MNLNGPLVREVEHGAHMKLNIRCSRLAWTFLAILITPGGVACANPAKDQLAQLLKRFPQADANKDGVLTVAEALAFRDKASGRGGAQRGAARSFKVHPGWEKEKFPEHAMCYQSPERIRETYAKLLGPDRHPIASFAKPKDGGLRLVGTGHSFMGPGYKTLPKICQAAGFKQPLHLHTGGGMTGSTRYKWEQENGIFQFKGKAKPKLLASIANAEWEAMMWG
;
A
#
# COMPACT_ATOMS: atom_id res chain seq x y z
N MET A 1 -17.06 -20.26 -58.79
CA MET A 1 -17.62 -19.12 -59.56
C MET A 1 -19.02 -18.85 -59.03
N ASN A 2 -19.44 -17.68 -58.57
CA ASN A 2 -18.76 -16.42 -58.27
C ASN A 2 -19.64 -15.71 -57.20
N LEU A 3 -19.01 -14.96 -56.30
CA LEU A 3 -19.63 -14.32 -55.12
C LEU A 3 -20.36 -13.01 -55.49
N ASN A 4 -21.54 -12.79 -54.90
CA ASN A 4 -22.23 -11.50 -54.90
C ASN A 4 -21.58 -10.55 -53.85
N GLY A 5 -21.30 -9.30 -54.24
CA GLY A 5 -20.93 -8.20 -53.33
C GLY A 5 -22.13 -7.67 -52.50
N PRO A 6 -21.98 -6.61 -51.67
CA PRO A 6 -21.23 -5.40 -52.03
C PRO A 6 -20.28 -4.80 -50.97
N LEU A 7 -19.29 -4.08 -51.52
CA LEU A 7 -18.59 -2.89 -51.04
C LEU A 7 -18.85 -2.42 -49.60
N VAL A 8 -17.86 -2.63 -48.74
CA VAL A 8 -17.54 -1.69 -47.66
C VAL A 8 -16.45 -0.77 -48.20
N ARG A 9 -16.75 0.53 -48.26
CA ARG A 9 -15.81 1.59 -48.62
C ARG A 9 -14.64 1.60 -47.64
N GLU A 10 -13.45 1.44 -48.20
CA GLU A 10 -12.21 1.97 -47.65
C GLU A 10 -12.36 3.46 -47.35
N VAL A 11 -11.97 3.85 -46.14
CA VAL A 11 -11.39 5.17 -45.91
C VAL A 11 -10.01 4.89 -45.31
N GLU A 12 -9.05 4.66 -46.20
CA GLU A 12 -7.66 4.93 -45.87
C GLU A 12 -7.52 6.42 -45.59
N HIS A 13 -6.96 6.78 -44.43
CA HIS A 13 -6.13 7.97 -44.30
C HIS A 13 -4.88 7.56 -43.53
N GLY A 14 -3.84 7.24 -44.30
CA GLY A 14 -2.49 7.12 -43.82
C GLY A 14 -1.90 8.46 -43.40
N ALA A 15 -0.87 8.34 -42.55
CA ALA A 15 0.23 9.27 -42.33
C ALA A 15 -0.09 10.67 -41.77
N HIS A 16 0.27 10.88 -40.49
CA HIS A 16 1.58 11.44 -40.19
C HIS A 16 1.84 11.45 -38.68
N MET A 17 2.66 10.48 -38.28
CA MET A 17 3.31 10.37 -36.99
C MET A 17 4.30 11.54 -36.84
N LYS A 18 3.94 12.57 -36.06
CA LYS A 18 4.89 13.56 -35.54
C LYS A 18 5.16 13.26 -34.08
N LEU A 19 6.21 12.46 -33.88
CA LEU A 19 6.83 12.17 -32.60
C LEU A 19 7.56 13.43 -32.11
N ASN A 20 6.90 14.26 -31.31
CA ASN A 20 7.56 15.37 -30.63
C ASN A 20 8.25 14.84 -29.37
N ILE A 21 9.47 14.32 -29.55
CA ILE A 21 10.42 14.07 -28.48
C ILE A 21 10.87 15.44 -27.95
N ARG A 22 10.34 15.86 -26.80
CA ARG A 22 11.04 16.81 -25.94
C ARG A 22 11.52 16.11 -24.68
N CYS A 23 12.80 15.83 -24.74
CA CYS A 23 13.71 15.37 -23.72
C CYS A 23 13.55 16.15 -22.41
N SER A 24 13.11 15.47 -21.34
CA SER A 24 13.29 15.89 -19.95
C SER A 24 13.05 14.70 -19.02
N ARG A 25 13.95 13.71 -19.14
CA ARG A 25 14.14 12.66 -18.15
C ARG A 25 15.62 12.42 -17.99
N LEU A 26 16.28 13.26 -17.21
CA LEU A 26 17.52 12.87 -16.56
C LEU A 26 17.57 13.45 -15.15
N ALA A 27 17.88 12.55 -14.21
CA ALA A 27 18.36 12.80 -12.86
C ALA A 27 17.34 13.10 -11.73
N TRP A 28 16.36 12.22 -11.48
CA TRP A 28 15.67 12.15 -10.16
C TRP A 28 15.43 10.72 -9.67
N THR A 29 16.34 9.79 -9.96
CA THR A 29 16.31 8.43 -9.40
C THR A 29 17.73 7.98 -9.09
N PHE A 30 18.21 8.22 -7.87
CA PHE A 30 19.22 7.39 -7.18
C PHE A 30 19.27 7.80 -5.69
N LEU A 31 18.25 7.40 -4.94
CA LEU A 31 18.30 7.35 -3.48
C LEU A 31 17.93 5.94 -3.02
N ALA A 32 18.89 5.02 -3.16
CA ALA A 32 18.92 3.76 -2.44
C ALA A 32 20.36 3.23 -2.45
N ILE A 33 20.76 2.62 -1.32
CA ILE A 33 22.04 1.94 -1.04
C ILE A 33 23.06 2.79 -0.27
N LEU A 34 22.87 2.85 1.06
CA LEU A 34 23.80 2.29 2.06
C LEU A 34 23.19 2.50 3.46
N ILE A 35 22.42 1.51 3.93
CA ILE A 35 22.10 1.34 5.35
C ILE A 35 22.94 0.16 5.81
N THR A 36 24.06 0.45 6.47
CA THR A 36 24.77 -0.49 7.35
C THR A 36 24.43 -0.10 8.79
N PRO A 37 23.97 -1.04 9.64
CA PRO A 37 23.73 -0.77 11.05
C PRO A 37 25.06 -0.88 11.81
N GLY A 38 25.64 0.27 12.16
CA GLY A 38 26.78 0.37 13.07
C GLY A 38 26.46 1.42 14.12
N GLY A 39 26.53 1.04 15.39
CA GLY A 39 26.24 1.89 16.54
C GLY A 39 27.18 3.10 16.64
N VAL A 40 26.61 4.19 17.16
CA VAL A 40 27.20 5.34 17.84
C VAL A 40 28.70 5.63 17.59
N ALA A 41 28.97 6.64 16.76
CA ALA A 41 30.06 7.58 16.98
C ALA A 41 29.70 8.90 16.28
N CYS A 42 29.80 10.03 17.00
CA CYS A 42 29.83 11.36 16.41
C CYS A 42 31.12 11.49 15.60
N ALA A 43 31.16 10.92 14.40
CA ALA A 43 32.28 11.09 13.48
C ALA A 43 32.15 12.47 12.84
N ASN A 44 33.11 13.36 13.11
CA ASN A 44 33.33 14.53 12.27
C ASN A 44 33.46 14.04 10.83
N PRO A 45 32.62 14.50 9.88
CA PRO A 45 32.72 14.07 8.50
C PRO A 45 34.11 14.43 7.96
N ALA A 46 34.77 13.46 7.32
CA ALA A 46 36.10 13.69 6.76
C ALA A 46 36.03 14.79 5.69
N LYS A 47 37.09 15.60 5.56
CA LYS A 47 37.15 16.73 4.62
C LYS A 47 36.78 16.34 3.18
N ASP A 48 37.15 15.13 2.77
CA ASP A 48 36.83 14.59 1.44
C ASP A 48 35.33 14.34 1.24
N GLN A 49 34.61 13.94 2.29
CA GLN A 49 33.16 13.75 2.24
C GLN A 49 32.45 15.10 2.08
N LEU A 50 32.94 16.14 2.77
CA LEU A 50 32.41 17.50 2.64
C LEU A 50 32.66 18.08 1.24
N ALA A 51 33.84 17.84 0.66
CA ALA A 51 34.15 18.24 -0.72
C ALA A 51 33.27 17.52 -1.76
N GLN A 52 32.97 16.24 -1.56
CA GLN A 52 32.02 15.51 -2.41
C GLN A 52 30.59 16.02 -2.28
N LEU A 53 30.17 16.39 -1.06
CA LEU A 53 28.86 16.99 -0.81
C LEU A 53 28.72 18.36 -1.47
N LEU A 54 29.77 19.19 -1.44
CA LEU A 54 29.80 20.49 -2.11
C LEU A 54 29.60 20.38 -3.63
N LYS A 55 30.22 19.38 -4.27
CA LYS A 55 30.03 19.11 -5.71
C LYS A 55 28.58 18.76 -6.05
N ARG A 56 27.89 18.06 -5.15
CA ARG A 56 26.49 17.61 -5.37
C ARG A 56 25.48 18.68 -4.98
N PHE A 57 25.81 19.53 -4.01
CA PHE A 57 24.96 20.60 -3.49
C PHE A 57 25.75 21.90 -3.34
N PRO A 58 26.05 22.62 -4.45
CA PRO A 58 26.79 23.89 -4.40
C PRO A 58 26.08 24.96 -3.55
N GLN A 59 24.76 24.90 -3.54
CA GLN A 59 23.86 25.72 -2.73
C GLN A 59 23.94 25.51 -1.21
N ALA A 60 24.69 24.50 -0.75
CA ALA A 60 24.93 24.26 0.67
C ALA A 60 26.03 25.16 1.25
N ASP A 61 26.93 25.66 0.39
CA ASP A 61 27.94 26.65 0.73
C ASP A 61 27.29 28.04 0.81
N ALA A 62 26.97 28.46 2.03
CA ALA A 62 26.23 29.67 2.30
C ALA A 62 27.11 30.92 2.25
N ASN A 63 28.39 30.80 2.61
CA ASN A 63 29.35 31.89 2.64
C ASN A 63 30.13 32.05 1.31
N LYS A 64 29.98 31.08 0.39
CA LYS A 64 30.63 31.02 -0.94
C LYS A 64 32.15 30.98 -0.88
N ASP A 65 32.72 30.42 0.19
CA ASP A 65 34.17 30.28 0.36
C ASP A 65 34.73 29.04 -0.36
N GLY A 66 33.88 28.20 -0.95
CA GLY A 66 34.27 27.00 -1.67
C GLY A 66 34.64 25.82 -0.76
N VAL A 67 34.37 25.90 0.55
CA VAL A 67 34.65 24.85 1.55
C VAL A 67 33.41 24.60 2.40
N LEU A 68 32.73 23.48 2.17
CA LEU A 68 31.56 23.11 2.97
C LEU A 68 31.97 22.73 4.40
N THR A 69 31.60 23.54 5.39
CA THR A 69 31.79 23.20 6.81
C THR A 69 30.69 22.25 7.31
N VAL A 70 30.95 21.58 8.44
CA VAL A 70 29.95 20.72 9.10
C VAL A 70 28.70 21.53 9.49
N ALA A 71 28.89 22.76 9.95
CA ALA A 71 27.79 23.64 10.33
C ALA A 71 26.91 24.03 9.14
N GLU A 72 27.51 24.34 7.99
CA GLU A 72 26.79 24.65 6.76
C GLU A 72 26.10 23.43 6.17
N ALA A 73 26.73 22.26 6.20
CA ALA A 73 26.12 21.00 5.80
C ALA A 73 24.88 20.68 6.66
N LEU A 74 24.96 20.90 7.97
CA LEU A 74 23.82 20.72 8.89
C LEU A 74 22.73 21.76 8.63
N ALA A 75 23.06 23.03 8.49
CA ALA A 75 22.10 24.09 8.20
C ALA A 75 21.40 23.88 6.84
N PHE A 76 22.14 23.43 5.83
CA PHE A 76 21.59 23.08 4.53
C PHE A 76 20.69 21.84 4.63
N ARG A 77 21.09 20.80 5.35
CA ARG A 77 20.25 19.62 5.60
C ARG A 77 18.96 20.01 6.30
N ASP A 78 19.03 20.85 7.32
CA ASP A 78 17.86 21.24 8.10
C ASP A 78 16.91 22.12 7.25
N LYS A 79 17.45 23.03 6.43
CA LYS A 79 16.67 23.80 5.43
C LYS A 79 16.08 22.91 4.33
N ALA A 80 16.86 22.00 3.76
CA ALA A 80 16.43 21.06 2.71
C ALA A 80 15.45 20.00 3.23
N SER A 81 15.52 19.68 4.53
CA SER A 81 14.56 18.81 5.21
C SER A 81 13.21 19.49 5.47
N GLY A 82 13.13 20.81 5.27
CA GLY A 82 11.96 21.62 5.56
C GLY A 82 11.77 21.79 7.07
N ARG A 83 11.54 23.02 7.52
CA ARG A 83 11.13 23.32 8.90
C ARG A 83 9.99 22.38 9.32
N GLY A 84 10.29 21.50 10.26
CA GLY A 84 9.38 20.47 10.73
C GLY A 84 9.57 19.18 9.94
N GLY A 85 10.58 18.39 10.33
CA GLY A 85 10.57 16.96 10.07
C GLY A 85 9.31 16.37 10.72
N ALA A 86 8.19 16.40 10.00
CA ALA A 86 7.02 15.60 10.28
C ALA A 86 7.56 14.19 10.48
N GLN A 87 7.41 13.64 11.69
CA GLN A 87 8.02 12.38 12.10
C GLN A 87 8.00 11.39 10.94
N ARG A 88 9.16 11.18 10.30
CA ARG A 88 9.30 10.17 9.24
C ARG A 88 9.32 8.82 9.93
N GLY A 89 8.14 8.33 10.25
CA GLY A 89 7.90 7.08 10.95
C GLY A 89 6.40 6.83 11.06
N ALA A 90 6.01 5.57 11.19
CA ALA A 90 4.61 5.25 11.52
C ALA A 90 4.25 5.92 12.85
N ALA A 91 3.05 6.52 12.93
CA ALA A 91 2.55 7.07 14.17
C ALA A 91 2.62 6.00 15.28
N ARG A 92 3.26 6.35 16.41
CA ARG A 92 3.58 5.42 17.50
C ARG A 92 2.52 5.38 18.61
N SER A 93 1.66 6.39 18.67
CA SER A 93 0.56 6.48 19.63
C SER A 93 -0.77 6.61 18.90
N PHE A 94 -1.78 5.94 19.44
CA PHE A 94 -3.15 6.05 18.98
C PHE A 94 -4.10 6.07 20.16
N LYS A 95 -5.21 6.80 20.00
CA LYS A 95 -6.30 6.77 20.97
C LYS A 95 -7.20 5.59 20.65
N VAL A 96 -7.28 4.64 21.58
CA VAL A 96 -8.27 3.56 21.52
C VAL A 96 -9.61 4.10 22.01
N HIS A 97 -10.69 3.74 21.32
CA HIS A 97 -12.02 4.12 21.75
C HIS A 97 -12.40 3.31 23.00
N PRO A 98 -12.93 3.91 24.09
CA PRO A 98 -13.25 3.21 25.34
C PRO A 98 -14.33 2.13 25.17
N GLY A 99 -15.01 2.11 24.03
CA GLY A 99 -15.94 1.05 23.66
C GLY A 99 -15.28 -0.33 23.46
N TRP A 100 -13.95 -0.42 23.39
CA TRP A 100 -13.23 -1.71 23.42
C TRP A 100 -13.23 -2.37 24.80
N GLU A 101 -13.41 -1.60 25.87
CA GLU A 101 -13.50 -2.11 27.25
C GLU A 101 -14.92 -2.62 27.59
N LYS A 102 -15.89 -2.40 26.69
CA LYS A 102 -17.25 -2.88 26.88
C LYS A 102 -17.33 -4.35 26.49
N GLU A 103 -18.17 -5.09 27.20
CA GLU A 103 -18.45 -6.50 26.90
C GLU A 103 -19.02 -6.69 25.48
N LYS A 104 -19.76 -5.70 24.97
CA LYS A 104 -20.38 -5.74 23.64
C LYS A 104 -20.06 -4.50 22.82
N PHE A 105 -19.90 -4.71 21.52
CA PHE A 105 -19.85 -3.64 20.54
C PHE A 105 -21.24 -3.01 20.34
N PRO A 106 -21.32 -1.81 19.75
CA PRO A 106 -22.61 -1.21 19.40
C PRO A 106 -23.50 -2.17 18.58
N GLU A 107 -24.81 -2.15 18.80
CA GLU A 107 -25.76 -3.08 18.15
C GLU A 107 -25.74 -3.05 16.62
N HIS A 108 -25.37 -1.90 16.04
CA HIS A 108 -25.24 -1.73 14.59
C HIS A 108 -23.94 -2.31 14.00
N ALA A 109 -23.08 -2.93 14.82
CA ALA A 109 -21.84 -3.55 14.35
C ALA A 109 -22.14 -4.68 13.36
N MET A 110 -21.40 -4.73 12.25
CA MET A 110 -21.62 -5.75 11.22
C MET A 110 -21.40 -7.18 11.71
N CYS A 111 -20.58 -7.41 12.74
CA CYS A 111 -20.34 -8.73 13.31
C CYS A 111 -21.59 -9.38 13.93
N TYR A 112 -22.62 -8.60 14.28
CA TYR A 112 -23.89 -9.10 14.79
C TYR A 112 -24.95 -9.29 13.70
N GLN A 113 -24.64 -8.92 12.46
CA GLN A 113 -25.57 -9.01 11.34
C GLN A 113 -25.50 -10.39 10.68
N SER A 114 -26.55 -10.76 9.95
CA SER A 114 -26.57 -12.02 9.22
C SER A 114 -25.55 -12.02 8.05
N PRO A 115 -25.03 -13.19 7.64
CA PRO A 115 -24.11 -13.29 6.51
C PRO A 115 -24.65 -12.65 5.21
N GLU A 116 -25.96 -12.73 4.97
CA GLU A 116 -26.65 -12.13 3.84
C GLU A 116 -26.56 -10.61 3.91
N ARG A 117 -26.86 -10.03 5.08
CA ARG A 117 -26.83 -8.58 5.28
C ARG A 117 -25.42 -8.01 5.13
N ILE A 118 -24.42 -8.73 5.63
CA ILE A 118 -23.01 -8.39 5.47
C ILE A 118 -22.63 -8.38 3.98
N ARG A 119 -23.03 -9.40 3.24
CA ARG A 119 -22.79 -9.53 1.79
C ARG A 119 -23.44 -8.41 0.99
N GLU A 120 -24.70 -8.10 1.26
CA GLU A 120 -25.43 -6.99 0.62
C GLU A 120 -24.74 -5.65 0.85
N THR A 121 -24.31 -5.40 2.08
CA THR A 121 -23.64 -4.15 2.46
C THR A 121 -22.31 -4.03 1.72
N TYR A 122 -21.56 -5.13 1.63
CA TYR A 122 -20.30 -5.14 0.88
C TYR A 122 -20.53 -4.95 -0.63
N ALA A 123 -21.58 -5.56 -1.19
CA ALA A 123 -21.95 -5.40 -2.60
C ALA A 123 -22.25 -3.96 -2.98
N LYS A 124 -23.02 -3.26 -2.15
CA LYS A 124 -23.32 -1.84 -2.35
C LYS A 124 -22.06 -0.97 -2.37
N LEU A 125 -21.02 -1.34 -1.61
CA LEU A 125 -19.75 -0.60 -1.57
C LEU A 125 -18.83 -0.86 -2.75
N LEU A 126 -18.91 -2.03 -3.36
CA LEU A 126 -18.04 -2.45 -4.47
C LEU A 126 -18.49 -1.90 -5.83
N GLY A 127 -19.77 -1.58 -5.98
CA GLY A 127 -20.38 -1.16 -7.23
C GLY A 127 -20.76 -2.33 -8.15
N PRO A 128 -21.51 -2.07 -9.23
CA PRO A 128 -22.13 -3.10 -10.07
C PRO A 128 -21.13 -3.99 -10.83
N ASP A 129 -19.92 -3.50 -11.10
CA ASP A 129 -18.92 -4.21 -11.92
C ASP A 129 -18.05 -5.21 -11.13
N ARG A 130 -18.26 -5.34 -9.82
CA ARG A 130 -17.40 -6.16 -8.96
C ARG A 130 -18.22 -7.17 -8.18
N HIS A 131 -17.84 -8.43 -8.32
CA HIS A 131 -18.48 -9.53 -7.61
C HIS A 131 -18.29 -9.37 -6.09
N PRO A 132 -19.38 -9.24 -5.33
CA PRO A 132 -19.32 -9.10 -3.87
C PRO A 132 -19.16 -10.43 -3.14
N ILE A 133 -19.34 -11.53 -3.87
CA ILE A 133 -19.24 -12.89 -3.35
C ILE A 133 -17.76 -13.18 -3.10
N ALA A 134 -17.46 -13.33 -1.82
CA ALA A 134 -16.18 -13.81 -1.35
C ALA A 134 -16.32 -15.21 -0.72
N SER A 135 -17.14 -16.08 -1.32
CA SER A 135 -17.05 -17.53 -1.16
C SER A 135 -16.74 -18.09 -2.54
N PHE A 136 -15.47 -18.45 -2.77
CA PHE A 136 -15.08 -19.08 -4.02
C PHE A 136 -15.43 -20.57 -3.98
N ALA A 137 -15.37 -21.25 -5.12
CA ALA A 137 -15.34 -22.71 -5.11
C ALA A 137 -14.02 -23.17 -4.47
N LYS A 138 -14.08 -24.25 -3.68
CA LYS A 138 -12.87 -24.88 -3.11
C LYS A 138 -11.89 -25.22 -4.24
N PRO A 139 -10.64 -24.75 -4.17
CA PRO A 139 -9.62 -25.04 -5.15
C PRO A 139 -9.39 -26.54 -5.27
N LYS A 140 -9.28 -27.02 -6.50
CA LYS A 140 -9.06 -28.45 -6.80
C LYS A 140 -7.65 -28.91 -6.43
N ASP A 141 -6.71 -27.96 -6.30
CA ASP A 141 -5.32 -28.19 -5.90
C ASP A 141 -5.16 -28.29 -4.37
N GLY A 142 -6.25 -28.19 -3.59
CA GLY A 142 -6.21 -28.28 -2.13
C GLY A 142 -5.76 -27.01 -1.43
N GLY A 143 -5.50 -25.92 -2.16
CA GLY A 143 -5.15 -24.63 -1.57
C GLY A 143 -6.31 -24.02 -0.77
N LEU A 144 -6.06 -23.62 0.48
CA LEU A 144 -7.01 -22.82 1.26
C LEU A 144 -6.85 -21.35 0.88
N ARG A 145 -7.96 -20.60 0.79
CA ARG A 145 -7.88 -19.14 0.63
C ARG A 145 -7.47 -18.51 1.94
N LEU A 146 -6.49 -17.63 1.87
CA LEU A 146 -6.09 -16.82 3.01
C LEU A 146 -6.87 -15.52 2.99
N VAL A 147 -7.66 -15.33 4.04
CA VAL A 147 -8.31 -14.06 4.36
C VAL A 147 -7.45 -13.39 5.41
N GLY A 148 -7.11 -12.12 5.25
CA GLY A 148 -6.26 -11.51 6.27
C GLY A 148 -6.14 -10.01 6.29
N THR A 149 -5.76 -9.49 7.47
CA THR A 149 -5.37 -8.10 7.68
C THR A 149 -3.86 -7.96 7.65
N GLY A 150 -3.36 -6.73 7.65
CA GLY A 150 -1.93 -6.54 7.77
C GLY A 150 -1.48 -5.12 7.55
N HIS A 151 -0.44 -4.76 8.30
CA HIS A 151 0.34 -3.56 8.05
C HIS A 151 1.55 -3.84 7.16
N SER A 152 2.39 -2.82 6.97
CA SER A 152 3.58 -2.88 6.10
C SER A 152 4.53 -4.05 6.40
N PHE A 153 4.47 -4.63 7.60
CA PHE A 153 5.28 -5.80 7.99
C PHE A 153 4.74 -7.12 7.40
N MET A 154 3.42 -7.22 7.20
CA MET A 154 2.77 -8.36 6.54
C MET A 154 2.85 -8.28 5.00
N GLY A 155 3.03 -7.08 4.45
CA GLY A 155 3.11 -6.84 3.01
C GLY A 155 4.10 -7.74 2.26
N PRO A 156 5.36 -7.89 2.72
CA PRO A 156 6.32 -8.81 2.11
C PRO A 156 5.84 -10.26 2.09
N GLY A 157 5.27 -10.75 3.21
CA GLY A 157 4.75 -12.12 3.32
C GLY A 157 3.64 -12.39 2.29
N TYR A 158 2.68 -11.46 2.18
CA TYR A 158 1.59 -11.57 1.21
C TYR A 158 2.03 -11.52 -0.27
N LYS A 159 3.20 -10.94 -0.56
CA LYS A 159 3.77 -10.92 -1.92
C LYS A 159 4.59 -12.17 -2.23
N THR A 160 5.29 -12.71 -1.24
CA THR A 160 6.19 -13.85 -1.41
C THR A 160 5.44 -15.17 -1.38
N LEU A 161 4.44 -15.31 -0.51
CA LEU A 161 3.71 -16.56 -0.33
C LEU A 161 3.11 -17.11 -1.64
N PRO A 162 2.41 -16.32 -2.49
CA PRO A 162 1.90 -16.82 -3.77
C PRO A 162 2.99 -17.37 -4.69
N LYS A 163 4.20 -16.82 -4.64
CA LYS A 163 5.34 -17.29 -5.43
C LYS A 163 5.87 -18.63 -4.92
N ILE A 164 5.95 -18.80 -3.60
CA ILE A 164 6.34 -20.06 -2.97
C ILE A 164 5.31 -21.15 -3.33
N CYS A 165 4.03 -20.86 -3.17
CA CYS A 165 2.96 -21.80 -3.52
C CYS A 165 3.00 -22.17 -5.01
N GLN A 166 3.22 -21.19 -5.90
CA GLN A 166 3.35 -21.44 -7.33
C GLN A 166 4.53 -22.37 -7.65
N ALA A 167 5.68 -22.18 -7.00
CA ALA A 167 6.84 -23.07 -7.15
C ALA A 167 6.56 -24.51 -6.67
N ALA A 168 5.66 -24.66 -5.69
CA ALA A 168 5.19 -25.95 -5.21
C ALA A 168 4.01 -26.54 -6.02
N GLY A 169 3.56 -25.87 -7.09
CA GLY A 169 2.47 -26.34 -7.96
C GLY A 169 1.05 -25.93 -7.52
N PHE A 170 0.92 -25.06 -6.52
CA PHE A 170 -0.37 -24.59 -6.00
C PHE A 170 -0.65 -23.15 -6.41
N LYS A 171 -1.92 -22.81 -6.61
CA LYS A 171 -2.35 -21.42 -6.68
C LYS A 171 -2.83 -20.98 -5.31
N GLN A 172 -2.17 -19.96 -4.73
CA GLN A 172 -2.59 -19.40 -3.45
C GLN A 172 -3.54 -18.20 -3.65
N PRO A 173 -4.86 -18.37 -3.47
CA PRO A 173 -5.76 -17.23 -3.44
C PRO A 173 -5.58 -16.44 -2.13
N LEU A 174 -5.52 -15.11 -2.26
CA LEU A 174 -5.42 -14.17 -1.15
C LEU A 174 -6.60 -13.19 -1.21
N HIS A 175 -7.28 -12.97 -0.09
CA HIS A 175 -8.29 -11.93 0.07
C HIS A 175 -7.95 -11.05 1.26
N LEU A 176 -7.27 -9.94 0.97
CA LEU A 176 -6.60 -9.15 1.99
C LEU A 176 -7.26 -7.79 2.21
N HIS A 177 -7.30 -7.35 3.46
CA HIS A 177 -7.65 -5.99 3.83
C HIS A 177 -6.48 -5.37 4.59
N THR A 178 -5.51 -4.84 3.84
CA THR A 178 -4.28 -4.27 4.38
C THR A 178 -4.32 -2.74 4.45
N GLY A 179 -3.36 -2.15 5.16
CA GLY A 179 -3.19 -0.70 5.25
C GLY A 179 -1.75 -0.35 5.64
N GLY A 180 -1.34 0.90 5.42
CA GLY A 180 -0.04 1.38 5.87
C GLY A 180 -0.04 1.71 7.37
N GLY A 181 1.02 1.33 8.09
CA GLY A 181 1.15 1.61 9.52
C GLY A 181 -0.07 1.17 10.33
N MET A 182 -0.56 2.04 11.22
CA MET A 182 -1.69 1.73 12.11
C MET A 182 -3.01 1.41 11.37
N THR A 183 -3.18 1.88 10.14
CA THR A 183 -4.39 1.59 9.34
C THR A 183 -4.48 0.14 8.87
N GLY A 184 -3.37 -0.60 8.93
CA GLY A 184 -3.32 -2.03 8.63
C GLY A 184 -3.54 -2.92 9.85
N SER A 185 -3.52 -2.36 11.07
CA SER A 185 -3.66 -3.13 12.31
C SER A 185 -5.02 -3.82 12.42
N THR A 186 -5.04 -4.98 13.08
CA THR A 186 -6.25 -5.75 13.41
C THR A 186 -7.35 -4.87 14.01
N ARG A 187 -7.05 -4.03 15.00
CA ARG A 187 -8.02 -3.10 15.61
C ARG A 187 -8.65 -2.18 14.56
N TYR A 188 -7.82 -1.48 13.79
CA TYR A 188 -8.31 -0.50 12.82
C TYR A 188 -9.20 -1.16 11.76
N LYS A 189 -8.79 -2.35 11.28
CA LYS A 189 -9.57 -3.13 10.32
C LYS A 189 -10.85 -3.67 10.95
N TRP A 190 -10.82 -4.15 12.19
CA TRP A 190 -12.02 -4.56 12.91
C TRP A 190 -13.04 -3.44 13.01
N GLU A 191 -12.62 -2.24 13.42
CA GLU A 191 -13.52 -1.09 13.52
C GLU A 191 -14.10 -0.69 12.15
N GLN A 192 -13.28 -0.77 11.09
CA GLN A 192 -13.67 -0.46 9.73
C GLN A 192 -14.65 -1.48 9.15
N GLU A 193 -14.38 -2.77 9.36
CA GLU A 193 -15.24 -3.88 8.93
C GLU A 193 -16.62 -3.78 9.59
N ASN A 194 -16.64 -3.45 10.89
CA ASN A 194 -17.86 -3.34 11.68
C ASN A 194 -18.59 -1.99 11.53
N GLY A 195 -17.92 -0.95 11.02
CA GLY A 195 -18.49 0.39 10.96
C GLY A 195 -18.77 0.98 12.33
N ILE A 196 -17.87 0.76 13.30
CA ILE A 196 -17.99 1.21 14.69
C ILE A 196 -16.96 2.29 15.00
N PHE A 197 -17.20 3.02 16.10
CA PHE A 197 -16.33 4.09 16.60
C PHE A 197 -16.00 5.14 15.52
N GLN A 198 -14.74 5.24 15.11
CA GLN A 198 -14.31 6.19 14.07
C GLN A 198 -14.93 5.91 12.69
N PHE A 199 -15.56 4.75 12.50
CA PHE A 199 -16.25 4.35 11.26
C PHE A 199 -17.77 4.25 11.42
N LYS A 200 -18.37 4.86 12.45
CA LYS A 200 -19.81 4.81 12.70
C LYS A 200 -20.62 5.07 11.41
N GLY A 201 -21.42 4.09 11.00
CA GLY A 201 -22.28 4.16 9.80
C GLY A 201 -21.56 4.03 8.46
N LYS A 202 -20.25 3.76 8.45
CA LYS A 202 -19.40 3.61 7.26
C LYS A 202 -18.66 2.27 7.27
N ALA A 203 -19.39 1.20 7.57
CA ALA A 203 -18.84 -0.16 7.56
C ALA A 203 -18.26 -0.51 6.19
N LYS A 204 -17.14 -1.24 6.16
CA LYS A 204 -16.55 -1.83 4.96
C LYS A 204 -16.27 -3.32 5.22
N PRO A 205 -17.31 -4.17 5.23
CA PRO A 205 -17.21 -5.56 5.68
C PRO A 205 -16.58 -6.48 4.61
N LYS A 206 -15.35 -6.18 4.19
CA LYS A 206 -14.64 -6.91 3.13
C LYS A 206 -14.26 -8.33 3.56
N LEU A 207 -13.71 -8.48 4.76
CA LEU A 207 -13.29 -9.77 5.31
C LEU A 207 -14.45 -10.47 5.99
N LEU A 208 -15.31 -9.74 6.72
CA LEU A 208 -16.50 -10.31 7.35
C LEU A 208 -17.42 -10.97 6.31
N ALA A 209 -17.57 -10.39 5.12
CA ALA A 209 -18.34 -11.01 4.04
C ALA A 209 -17.74 -12.34 3.56
N SER A 210 -16.42 -12.52 3.67
CA SER A 210 -15.75 -13.76 3.27
C SER A 210 -15.93 -14.81 4.35
N ILE A 211 -15.53 -14.48 5.58
CA ILE A 211 -15.54 -15.39 6.73
C ILE A 211 -16.95 -15.89 7.05
N ALA A 212 -17.96 -15.02 6.96
CA ALA A 212 -19.34 -15.40 7.27
C ALA A 212 -19.98 -16.29 6.20
N ASN A 213 -19.41 -16.41 5.00
CA ASN A 213 -20.01 -17.13 3.86
C ASN A 213 -19.13 -18.28 3.32
N ALA A 214 -17.99 -18.60 3.95
CA ALA A 214 -17.03 -19.55 3.41
C ALA A 214 -16.65 -20.67 4.39
N GLU A 215 -16.52 -21.89 3.86
CA GLU A 215 -16.34 -23.11 4.66
C GLU A 215 -14.88 -23.60 4.73
N TRP A 216 -14.00 -23.12 3.86
CA TRP A 216 -12.66 -23.68 3.64
C TRP A 216 -11.55 -22.61 3.62
N GLU A 217 -11.68 -21.57 4.45
CA GLU A 217 -10.72 -20.47 4.52
C GLU A 217 -9.85 -20.52 5.77
N ALA A 218 -8.62 -19.99 5.66
CA ALA A 218 -7.79 -19.70 6.81
C ALA A 218 -7.71 -18.18 7.02
N MET A 219 -8.05 -17.75 8.24
CA MET A 219 -8.00 -16.35 8.64
C MET A 219 -6.65 -16.03 9.28
N MET A 220 -6.00 -14.97 8.79
CA MET A 220 -4.74 -14.47 9.31
C MET A 220 -4.90 -13.03 9.80
N TRP A 221 -4.49 -12.78 11.04
CA TRP A 221 -4.44 -11.43 11.61
C TRP A 221 -2.98 -11.01 11.77
N GLY A 222 -2.68 -9.79 11.36
CA GLY A 222 -1.38 -9.14 11.50
C GLY A 222 -1.46 -7.66 11.20
#